data_AF-A0AAW4YQJ7-F1
#
_entry.id   AF-A0AAW4YQJ7-F1
#
_cell.length_a   1.000
_cell.length_b   1.000
_cell.length_c   1.000
_cell.angle_alpha   90.00
_cell.angle_beta   90.00
_cell.angle_gamma   90.00
#
_symmetry.space_group_name_H-M   'P 1'
#
loop_
_entity.id
_entity.type
_entity.pdbx_description
1 polymer ?
#
loop_
_entity_poly.entity_id
_entity_poly.type
_entity_poly.pdbx_seq_one_letter_code
_entity_poly.pdbx_strand_id
1 'polypeptide(L)' 'MIVLSRTELKELTGATRRQKQIDHLIAMGIPYRINADGWPVVLRSAAVSALGGKDTPSKILPREATIDMSFLDL' A
#
# COMPACT_ATOMS: atom_id res chain seq x y z
N MET A 1 12.23 4.22 2.50
CA MET A 1 11.71 3.89 1.14
C MET A 1 10.72 2.76 1.29
N ILE A 2 9.41 3.05 1.28
CA ILE A 2 8.36 2.04 1.52
C ILE A 2 7.82 1.59 0.15
N VAL A 3 7.93 0.29 -0.13
CA VAL A 3 7.35 -0.35 -1.32
C VAL A 3 6.00 -0.98 -0.97
N LEU A 4 5.09 -1.04 -1.93
CA LEU A 4 3.84 -1.76 -1.78
C LEU A 4 4.10 -3.27 -1.73
N SER A 5 3.46 -3.93 -0.77
CA SER A 5 3.40 -5.39 -0.69
C SER A 5 2.58 -5.97 -1.85
N ARG A 6 2.68 -7.29 -2.08
CA ARG A 6 1.88 -7.96 -3.11
C ARG A 6 0.38 -7.84 -2.88
N THR A 7 -0.05 -7.84 -1.61
CA THR A 7 -1.46 -7.67 -1.25
C THR A 7 -1.94 -6.27 -1.61
N GLU A 8 -1.19 -5.24 -1.25
CA GLU A 8 -1.51 -3.85 -1.59
C GLU A 8 -1.49 -3.60 -3.10
N LEU A 9 -0.55 -4.22 -3.83
CA LEU A 9 -0.53 -4.18 -5.30
C LEU A 9 -1.76 -4.85 -5.91
N LYS A 10 -2.21 -5.97 -5.35
CA LYS A 10 -3.44 -6.64 -5.77
C LYS A 10 -4.67 -5.77 -5.49
N GLU A 11 -4.73 -5.10 -4.35
CA GLU A 11 -5.82 -4.18 -4.01
C GLU A 11 -5.83 -2.96 -4.94
N LEU A 12 -4.66 -2.35 -5.17
CA LEU A 12 -4.49 -1.21 -6.06
C LEU A 12 -4.89 -1.52 -7.51
N THR A 13 -4.48 -2.68 -8.02
CA THR A 13 -4.74 -3.07 -9.41
C THR A 13 -6.03 -3.87 -9.58
N GLY A 14 -6.61 -4.41 -8.51
CA GLY A 14 -7.71 -5.38 -8.58
C GLY A 14 -7.34 -6.72 -9.25
N ALA A 15 -6.05 -6.95 -9.54
CA ALA A 15 -5.60 -8.09 -10.34
C ALA A 15 -4.64 -9.00 -9.55
N THR A 16 -4.82 -10.31 -9.72
CA THR A 16 -3.95 -11.33 -9.11
C THR A 16 -2.85 -11.80 -10.06
N ARG A 17 -3.05 -11.65 -11.37
CA ARG A 17 -2.09 -12.09 -12.40
C ARG A 17 -1.08 -10.98 -12.65
N ARG A 18 0.21 -11.33 -12.62
CA ARG A 18 1.33 -10.41 -12.87
C ARG A 18 1.14 -9.53 -14.10
N GLN A 19 0.81 -10.13 -15.25
CA GLN A 19 0.66 -9.36 -16.50
C GLN A 19 -0.45 -8.31 -16.39
N LYS A 20 -1.62 -8.71 -15.86
CA LYS A 20 -2.74 -7.78 -15.65
C LYS A 20 -2.39 -6.65 -14.67
N GLN A 21 -1.60 -6.94 -13.63
CA GLN A 21 -1.13 -5.90 -12.71
C GLN A 21 -0.27 -4.88 -13.45
N ILE A 22 0.65 -5.34 -14.31
CA ILE A 22 1.49 -4.45 -15.14
C ILE A 22 0.62 -3.62 -16.08
N ASP A 23 -0.31 -4.25 -16.80
CA ASP A 23 -1.20 -3.56 -17.75
C ASP A 23 -2.02 -2.46 -17.04
N HIS A 24 -2.53 -2.75 -15.84
CA HIS A 24 -3.25 -1.77 -15.03
C HIS A 24 -2.35 -0.65 -14.50
N LEU A 25 -1.12 -0.96 -14.07
CA LEU A 25 -0.16 0.05 -13.63
C LEU A 25 0.21 1.00 -14.77
N ILE A 26 0.39 0.48 -15.99
CA ILE A 26 0.61 1.27 -17.21
C ILE A 26 -0.62 2.15 -17.50
N ALA A 27 -1.83 1.58 -17.46
CA ALA A 27 -3.07 2.31 -17.73
C ALA A 27 -3.30 3.44 -16.72
N MET A 28 -2.91 3.26 -15.46
CA MET A 28 -2.96 4.29 -14.41
C MET A 28 -1.78 5.27 -14.46
N GLY A 29 -0.77 5.04 -15.30
CA GLY A 29 0.44 5.87 -15.34
C GLY A 29 1.31 5.75 -14.07
N ILE A 30 1.17 4.67 -13.30
CA ILE A 30 1.92 4.45 -12.07
C ILE A 30 3.29 3.86 -12.41
N PRO A 31 4.41 4.51 -12.07
CA PRO A 31 5.73 3.98 -12.35
C PRO A 31 6.03 2.77 -11.46
N TYR A 32 6.56 1.71 -12.06
CA TYR A 32 6.90 0.46 -11.39
C TYR A 32 8.31 -0.01 -11.79
N ARG A 33 8.87 -0.92 -11.00
CA ARG A 33 10.10 -1.66 -11.33
C ARG A 33 9.81 -3.15 -11.29
N ILE A 34 10.58 -3.94 -12.03
CA ILE A 34 10.51 -5.40 -11.97
C ILE A 34 11.59 -5.88 -11.02
N ASN A 35 11.22 -6.70 -10.02
CA ASN A 35 12.19 -7.32 -9.12
C ASN A 35 12.86 -8.54 -9.77
N ALA A 36 13.84 -9.14 -9.09
CA ALA A 36 14.55 -10.33 -9.57
C ALA A 36 13.60 -11.53 -9.80
N ASP A 37 12.50 -11.64 -9.05
CA ASP A 37 11.47 -12.67 -9.21
C ASP A 37 10.49 -12.39 -10.36
N GLY A 38 10.68 -11.28 -11.08
CA GLY A 38 9.82 -10.84 -12.18
C GLY A 38 8.57 -10.06 -11.74
N TRP A 39 8.30 -9.86 -10.46
CA TRP A 39 7.09 -9.16 -10.02
C TRP A 39 7.21 -7.64 -10.11
N PRO A 40 6.11 -6.92 -10.44
CA PRO A 40 6.09 -5.47 -10.34
C PRO A 40 6.19 -5.03 -8.89
N VAL A 41 7.05 -4.05 -8.64
CA VAL A 41 7.25 -3.39 -7.34
C VAL A 41 7.02 -1.91 -7.56
N VAL A 42 6.18 -1.33 -6.72
CA VAL A 42 5.77 0.07 -6.78
C VAL A 42 6.12 0.74 -5.47
N LEU A 43 6.69 1.95 -5.55
CA LEU A 43 6.92 2.78 -4.38
C LEU A 43 5.60 3.40 -3.92
N ARG A 44 5.34 3.37 -2.60
CA ARG A 44 4.10 3.95 -2.05
C ARG A 44 3.95 5.42 -2.47
N SER A 45 5.02 6.20 -2.36
CA SER A 45 5.03 7.62 -2.74
C SER A 45 4.68 7.84 -4.22
N ALA A 46 5.15 6.96 -5.09
CA ALA A 46 4.88 7.03 -6.52
C ALA A 46 3.43 6.68 -6.85
N ALA A 47 2.86 5.67 -6.19
CA ALA A 47 1.44 5.34 -6.30
C ALA A 47 0.55 6.50 -5.81
N VAL A 48 0.86 7.07 -4.65
CA VAL A 48 0.12 8.22 -4.09
C VAL A 48 0.17 9.43 -5.04
N SER A 49 1.37 9.75 -5.56
CA SER A 49 1.55 10.86 -6.49
C SER A 49 0.78 10.66 -7.80
N ALA A 50 0.81 9.45 -8.37
CA ALA A 50 0.09 9.13 -9.60
C ALA A 50 -1.44 9.16 -9.42
N LEU A 51 -1.94 8.86 -8.22
CA LEU A 51 -3.36 8.97 -7.86
C LEU A 51 -3.79 10.40 -7.46
N GLY A 52 -2.88 11.38 -7.56
CA GLY A 52 -3.17 12.78 -7.22
C GLY A 52 -3.17 13.08 -5.72
N GLY A 53 -2.74 12.15 -4.88
CA GLY A 53 -2.56 12.36 -3.45
C GLY A 53 -1.27 13.12 -3.14
N LYS A 54 -1.29 13.89 -2.06
CA LYS A 54 -0.07 14.39 -1.42
C LYS A 54 0.33 13.38 -0.35
N ASP A 55 1.57 12.91 -0.39
CA ASP A 55 2.12 11.94 0.55
C ASP A 55 2.27 12.63 1.92
N THR A 56 1.18 12.76 2.66
CA THR A 56 1.22 13.14 4.08
C THR A 56 1.71 11.91 4.81
N PRO A 57 2.88 11.94 5.48
CA PRO A 57 3.29 10.83 6.32
C PRO A 57 2.23 10.71 7.42
N SER A 58 1.32 9.75 7.26
CA SER A 58 0.41 9.32 8.31
C SER A 58 1.30 8.82 9.43
N LYS A 59 1.54 9.69 10.41
CA LYS A 59 2.14 9.35 11.67
C LYS A 59 1.16 8.38 12.31
N ILE A 60 1.38 7.09 12.12
CA ILE A 60 0.74 6.06 12.93
C ILE A 60 1.31 6.29 14.33
N LEU A 61 0.68 7.19 15.09
CA LEU A 61 0.81 7.19 16.53
C LEU A 61 0.18 5.86 16.96
N PRO A 62 0.91 4.92 17.59
CA PRO A 62 0.27 3.79 18.22
C PRO A 62 -0.76 4.38 19.18
N ARG A 63 -2.06 4.14 18.92
CA ARG A 63 -3.08 4.36 19.93
C ARG A 63 -2.73 3.37 21.03
N GLU A 64 -2.12 3.86 22.11
CA GLU A 64 -2.11 3.14 23.38
C GLU A 64 -3.57 2.75 23.63
N ALA A 65 -3.87 1.46 23.52
CA ALA A 65 -5.15 0.94 23.91
C ALA A 65 -5.20 0.99 25.43
N THR A 66 -5.64 2.12 25.99
CA THR A 66 -5.98 2.21 27.41
C THR A 66 -7.19 1.31 27.63
N ILE A 67 -6.96 0.10 28.13
CA ILE A 67 -8.04 -0.78 28.60
C ILE A 67 -8.51 -0.22 29.94
N ASP A 68 -9.76 0.23 29.99
CA ASP A 68 -10.40 0.64 31.24
C ASP A 68 -10.75 -0.61 32.06
N MET A 69 -10.13 -0.76 33.22
CA MET A 69 -10.29 -1.92 34.11
C MET A 69 -11.38 -1.72 35.16
N SER A 70 -12.16 -0.63 35.10
CA SER A 70 -13.28 -0.36 36.02
C SER A 70 -14.41 -1.38 36.01
N PHE A 71 -14.38 -2.36 35.09
CA PHE A 71 -15.36 -3.47 35.02
C PHE A 71 -15.09 -4.61 36.01
N LEU A 72 -13.93 -4.62 36.70
CA LEU A 72 -13.54 -5.67 37.66
C LEU A 72 -14.03 -5.43 39.09
N ASP A 73 -14.62 -4.26 39.38
CA ASP A 73 -15.18 -3.92 40.69
C ASP A 73 -16.66 -4.36 40.82
N LEU A 74 -16.90 -5.67 40.89
CA LEU A 74 -18.18 -6.28 41.29
C LEU A 74 -18.01 -7.24 42.48
#